data_AF-A0A8X6YDX1-F1
#
_entry.id   AF-A0A8X6YDX1-F1
#
_cell.length_a   1.000
_cell.length_b   1.000
_cell.length_c   1.000
_cell.angle_alpha   90.00
_cell.angle_beta   90.00
_cell.angle_gamma   90.00
#
_symmetry.space_group_name_H-M   'P 1'
#
loop_
_entity.id
_entity.type
_entity.pdbx_description
1 polymer ?
#
loop_
_entity_poly.entity_id
_entity_poly.type
_entity_poly.pdbx_seq_one_letter_code
_entity_poly.pdbx_strand_id
1 'polypeptide(L)'
;MKESVWNQLGSHLINSGNILTGFGLSKTHVIGSFNSTVTIDNEDFPIKINVVPNHTMNFDIIIGCNLIKQANLTISPDSVIFSKPHTEMSDASPESFVFAITDDIPKF
;
A
#
# COMPACT_ATOMS: atom_id res chain seq x y z
N MET A 1 -6.02 6.85 -1.07
CA MET A 1 -7.49 6.76 -1.25
C MET A 1 -7.96 8.02 -1.96
N LYS A 2 -8.90 7.93 -2.91
CA LYS A 2 -9.51 9.11 -3.54
C LYS A 2 -10.36 9.88 -2.53
N GLU A 3 -10.43 11.19 -2.71
CA GLU A 3 -11.31 12.08 -1.95
C GLU A 3 -12.78 11.67 -2.00
N SER A 4 -13.30 11.26 -3.16
CA SER A 4 -14.71 10.86 -3.30
C SER A 4 -15.07 9.65 -2.45
N VAL A 5 -14.16 8.68 -2.35
CA VAL A 5 -14.31 7.47 -1.52
C VAL A 5 -14.27 7.85 -0.05
N TRP A 6 -13.35 8.73 0.33
CA TRP A 6 -13.27 9.25 1.68
C TRP A 6 -14.55 9.98 2.11
N ASN A 7 -15.11 10.82 1.23
CA ASN A 7 -16.33 11.59 1.51
C ASN A 7 -17.53 10.69 1.84
N GLN A 8 -17.52 9.42 1.41
CA GLN A 8 -18.55 8.44 1.77
C GLN A 8 -18.31 7.82 3.16
N LEU A 9 -17.06 7.72 3.60
CA LEU A 9 -16.69 7.17 4.92
C LEU A 9 -16.84 8.20 6.05
N GLY A 10 -16.59 9.48 5.76
CA GLY A 10 -16.94 10.60 6.65
C GLY A 10 -16.16 10.68 7.96
N SER A 11 -14.95 10.10 8.06
CA SER A 11 -14.11 10.22 9.26
C SER A 11 -13.36 11.56 9.29
N HIS A 12 -12.51 11.79 10.28
CA HIS A 12 -11.72 13.02 10.41
C HIS A 12 -10.33 12.85 9.78
N LEU A 13 -9.91 13.83 8.96
CA LEU A 13 -8.57 13.86 8.37
C LEU A 13 -7.60 14.67 9.23
N ILE A 14 -6.42 14.12 9.45
CA ILE A 14 -5.27 14.84 9.98
C ILE A 14 -4.51 15.43 8.79
N ASN A 15 -4.50 16.75 8.71
CA ASN A 15 -3.70 17.45 7.71
C ASN A 15 -2.23 17.44 8.10
N SER A 16 -1.38 16.86 7.25
CA SER A 16 0.06 16.73 7.49
C SER A 16 0.91 17.51 6.48
N GLY A 17 0.31 18.15 5.47
CA GLY A 17 1.07 18.83 4.40
C GLY A 17 1.94 17.89 3.55
N ASN A 18 1.72 16.58 3.62
CA ASN A 18 2.54 15.59 2.93
C ASN A 18 2.39 15.69 1.41
N ILE A 19 3.49 15.44 0.69
CA ILE A 19 3.51 15.31 -0.75
C ILE A 19 3.83 13.84 -1.09
N LEU A 20 2.97 13.22 -1.90
CA LEU A 20 3.23 11.92 -2.48
C LEU A 20 3.84 12.08 -3.86
N THR A 21 4.79 11.20 -4.16
CA THR A 21 5.42 11.03 -5.47
C THR A 21 5.10 9.63 -6.00
N GLY A 22 5.30 9.40 -7.29
CA GLY A 22 5.09 8.08 -7.91
C GLY A 22 3.71 7.88 -8.55
N PHE A 23 2.84 8.89 -8.54
CA PHE A 23 1.66 8.96 -9.40
C PHE A 23 2.06 9.52 -10.78
N GLY A 24 2.79 8.72 -11.56
CA GLY A 24 3.45 9.16 -12.80
C GLY A 24 4.58 10.16 -12.53
N LEU A 25 4.72 11.18 -13.39
CA LEU A 25 5.73 12.24 -13.23
C LEU A 25 5.30 13.35 -12.24
N SER A 26 4.13 13.23 -11.61
CA SER A 26 3.52 14.29 -10.82
C SER A 26 3.82 14.16 -9.31
N LYS A 27 3.99 15.31 -8.66
CA LYS A 27 3.92 15.44 -7.20
C LYS A 27 2.47 15.74 -6.82
N THR A 28 1.92 15.01 -5.86
CA THR A 28 0.55 15.20 -5.39
C THR A 28 0.52 15.63 -3.94
N HIS A 29 -0.19 16.72 -3.65
CA HIS A 29 -0.49 17.12 -2.28
C HIS A 29 -1.56 16.22 -1.68
N VAL A 30 -1.29 15.69 -0.49
CA VAL A 30 -2.24 14.92 0.29
C VAL A 30 -3.23 15.90 0.95
N ILE A 31 -4.53 15.63 0.82
CA ILE A 31 -5.60 16.40 1.48
C ILE A 31 -5.50 16.19 3.00
N GLY A 32 -5.27 14.94 3.41
CA GLY A 32 -5.00 14.56 4.78
C GLY A 32 -4.82 13.06 4.91
N SER A 33 -4.65 12.59 6.14
CA SER A 33 -4.46 11.18 6.44
C SER A 33 -5.20 10.75 7.69
N PHE A 34 -5.50 9.47 7.79
CA PHE A 34 -6.11 8.87 8.98
C PHE A 34 -5.57 7.46 9.18
N ASN A 35 -5.63 6.98 10.43
CA ASN A 35 -5.32 5.60 10.75
C ASN A 35 -6.61 4.78 10.70
N SER A 36 -6.53 3.58 10.15
CA SER A 36 -7.63 2.63 10.06
C SER A 36 -7.09 1.21 10.17
N THR A 37 -8.00 0.26 10.34
CA THR A 37 -7.74 -1.16 10.08
C THR A 37 -8.34 -1.51 8.72
N VAL A 38 -7.59 -2.27 7.92
CA VAL A 38 -8.08 -2.87 6.66
C VAL A 38 -8.07 -4.37 6.83
N THR A 39 -9.23 -5.00 6.59
CA THR A 39 -9.39 -6.45 6.65
C THR A 39 -9.26 -7.04 5.24
N ILE A 40 -8.31 -7.94 5.04
CA ILE A 40 -8.09 -8.68 3.78
C ILE A 40 -7.89 -10.15 4.14
N ASP A 41 -8.55 -11.07 3.45
CA ASP A 41 -8.44 -12.52 3.69
C ASP A 41 -8.62 -12.91 5.17
N ASN A 42 -9.60 -12.30 5.83
CA ASN A 42 -9.92 -12.46 7.25
C ASN A 42 -8.81 -12.01 8.23
N GLU A 43 -7.81 -11.27 7.75
CA GLU A 43 -6.73 -10.72 8.55
C GLU A 43 -6.83 -9.19 8.64
N ASP A 44 -6.66 -8.68 9.86
CA ASP A 44 -6.73 -7.25 10.17
C ASP A 44 -5.36 -6.59 10.14
N PHE A 45 -5.19 -5.58 9.29
CA PHE A 45 -3.95 -4.82 9.13
C PHE A 45 -4.14 -3.35 9.53
N PRO A 46 -3.43 -2.86 10.57
CA PRO A 46 -3.42 -1.44 10.87
C PRO A 46 -2.65 -0.67 9.78
N ILE A 47 -3.24 0.41 9.28
CA ILE A 47 -2.68 1.19 8.18
C ILE A 47 -2.99 2.67 8.33
N LYS A 48 -2.01 3.51 7.98
CA LYS A 48 -2.22 4.92 7.71
C LYS A 48 -2.60 5.11 6.24
N ILE A 49 -3.80 5.67 6.01
CA ILE A 49 -4.33 5.94 4.68
C ILE A 49 -4.18 7.43 4.38
N ASN A 50 -3.57 7.76 3.24
CA ASN A 50 -3.51 9.12 2.70
C ASN A 50 -4.67 9.35 1.73
N VAL A 51 -5.34 10.49 1.84
CA VAL A 51 -6.41 10.93 0.94
C VAL A 51 -5.86 11.96 -0.04
N VAL A 52 -6.13 11.74 -1.33
CA VAL A 52 -5.65 12.59 -2.44
C VAL A 52 -6.81 13.10 -3.29
N PRO A 53 -6.65 14.22 -4.01
CA PRO A 53 -7.67 14.71 -4.93
C PRO A 53 -8.10 13.65 -5.95
N ASN A 54 -9.36 13.70 -6.37
CA ASN A 54 -9.93 12.70 -7.29
C ASN A 54 -9.17 12.56 -8.62
N HIS A 55 -8.55 13.64 -9.10
CA HIS A 55 -7.80 13.64 -10.35
C HIS A 55 -6.40 13.01 -10.24
N THR A 56 -5.93 12.66 -9.03
CA THR A 56 -4.59 12.09 -8.83
C THR A 56 -4.46 10.67 -9.38
N MET A 57 -5.51 9.86 -9.25
CA MET A 57 -5.46 8.44 -9.61
C MET A 57 -6.82 7.92 -10.05
N ASN A 58 -6.81 6.89 -10.90
CA ASN A 58 -8.03 6.24 -11.39
C ASN A 58 -8.56 5.16 -10.43
N PHE A 59 -7.74 4.66 -9.51
CA PHE A 59 -8.11 3.62 -8.53
C PHE A 59 -8.64 4.22 -7.24
N ASP A 60 -9.68 3.64 -6.64
CA ASP A 60 -10.31 4.16 -5.41
C ASP A 60 -9.36 4.15 -4.21
N ILE A 61 -8.57 3.09 -4.10
CA ILE A 61 -7.53 2.93 -3.09
C ILE A 61 -6.32 2.22 -3.71
N ILE A 62 -5.13 2.60 -3.24
CA ILE A 62 -3.89 1.88 -3.51
C ILE A 62 -3.43 1.31 -2.17
N ILE A 63 -3.28 0.00 -2.13
CA ILE A 63 -2.64 -0.70 -1.04
C ILE A 63 -1.16 -0.81 -1.39
N GLY A 64 -0.33 -0.07 -0.64
CA GLY A 64 1.11 0.00 -0.90
C GLY A 64 1.91 -0.93 0.00
N CYS A 65 3.23 -0.75 -0.07
CA CYS A 65 4.17 -1.52 0.74
C CYS A 65 3.99 -1.31 2.26
N ASN A 66 3.26 -0.27 2.69
CA ASN A 66 2.94 -0.06 4.09
C ASN A 66 2.05 -1.17 4.67
N LEU A 67 1.15 -1.76 3.88
CA LEU A 67 0.40 -2.95 4.27
C LEU A 67 1.18 -4.21 3.95
N ILE A 68 1.73 -4.31 2.73
CA ILE A 68 2.40 -5.54 2.25
C ILE A 68 3.55 -5.97 3.17
N LYS A 69 4.30 -5.02 3.76
CA LYS A 69 5.37 -5.33 4.73
C LYS A 69 4.89 -5.98 6.03
N GLN A 70 3.60 -5.90 6.33
CA GLN A 70 2.99 -6.49 7.53
C GLN A 70 2.42 -7.88 7.26
N ALA A 71 2.44 -8.34 6.00
CA ALA A 71 1.78 -9.56 5.56
C ALA A 71 2.78 -10.51 4.87
N ASN A 72 2.53 -11.80 5.01
CA ASN A 72 3.00 -12.80 4.07
C ASN A 72 2.10 -12.74 2.83
N LEU A 73 2.67 -12.30 1.70
CA LEU A 73 1.98 -12.15 0.43
C LEU A 73 2.25 -13.36 -0.47
N THR A 74 1.20 -14.10 -0.82
CA THR A 74 1.25 -15.18 -1.83
C THR A 74 0.55 -14.72 -3.09
N ILE A 75 1.20 -14.83 -4.24
CA ILE A 75 0.63 -14.51 -5.55
C ILE A 75 0.62 -15.78 -6.38
N SER A 76 -0.56 -16.15 -6.89
CA SER A 76 -0.76 -17.25 -7.83
C SER A 76 -1.56 -16.76 -9.04
N PRO A 77 -1.66 -17.55 -10.14
CA PRO A 77 -2.40 -17.14 -11.33
C PRO A 77 -3.85 -16.70 -11.06
N ASP A 78 -4.49 -17.31 -10.06
CA ASP A 78 -5.91 -17.14 -9.76
C ASP A 78 -6.17 -16.34 -8.48
N SER A 79 -5.14 -16.03 -7.68
CA SER A 79 -5.34 -15.40 -6.37
C SER A 79 -4.16 -14.58 -5.88
N VAL A 80 -4.47 -13.60 -5.04
CA VAL A 80 -3.52 -12.90 -4.18
C VAL A 80 -4.01 -13.08 -2.76
N ILE A 81 -3.18 -13.68 -1.91
CA ILE A 81 -3.52 -14.01 -0.52
C ILE A 81 -2.59 -13.24 0.42
N PHE A 82 -3.20 -12.53 1.37
CA PHE A 82 -2.53 -11.90 2.50
C PHE A 82 -2.73 -12.77 3.74
N SER A 83 -1.65 -13.04 4.45
CA SER A 83 -1.71 -13.71 5.76
C SER A 83 -0.78 -13.02 6.73
N LYS A 84 -0.99 -13.16 8.05
CA LYS A 84 -0.02 -12.64 9.02
C LYS A 84 1.22 -13.53 9.10
N PRO A 85 2.42 -12.95 9.28
CA PRO A 85 3.58 -13.72 9.67
C PRO A 85 3.26 -14.47 10.96
N HIS A 86 3.27 -15.81 10.92
CA HIS A 86 3.24 -16.59 12.14
C HIS A 86 4.48 -16.25 12.94
N THR A 87 4.28 -15.61 14.10
CA THR A 87 5.36 -15.39 15.07
C THR A 87 5.61 -16.70 15.78
N GLU A 88 6.19 -17.68 15.08
CA GLU A 88 6.97 -18.68 15.80
C GLU A 88 8.20 -17.93 16.31
N MET A 89 8.37 -17.87 17.64
CA MET A 89 9.63 -17.46 18.24
C MET A 89 10.72 -18.40 17.73
N SER A 90 11.37 -18.03 16.63
CA SER A 90 12.60 -18.62 16.15
C SER A 90 13.53 -17.48 15.76
N ASP A 91 14.71 -17.47 16.36
CA ASP A 91 15.80 -16.50 16.18
C ASP A 91 16.43 -16.55 14.77
N ALA A 92 15.61 -16.65 13.71
CA ALA A 92 16.06 -16.62 12.34
C ALA A 92 15.66 -15.29 11.71
N SER A 93 16.64 -14.40 11.52
CA SER A 93 16.43 -13.16 10.78
C SER A 93 15.94 -13.49 9.36
N PRO A 94 14.82 -12.92 8.88
CA PRO A 94 14.40 -13.15 7.51
C PRO A 94 15.44 -12.54 6.55
N GLU A 95 16.08 -13.39 5.74
CA GLU A 95 16.93 -12.93 4.65
C GLU A 95 16.07 -12.12 3.67
N SER A 96 16.38 -10.84 3.52
CA SER A 96 15.73 -9.99 2.53
C SER A 96 16.26 -10.36 1.15
N PHE A 97 15.42 -10.92 0.29
CA PHE A 97 15.75 -11.08 -1.13
C PHE A 97 15.28 -9.83 -1.88
N VAL A 98 16.20 -9.18 -2.58
CA VAL A 98 15.90 -8.10 -3.52
C VAL A 98 15.76 -8.73 -4.90
N PHE A 99 14.57 -8.68 -5.49
CA PHE A 99 14.37 -9.02 -6.90
C PHE A 99 14.56 -7.75 -7.74
N ALA A 100 15.64 -7.70 -8.53
CA ALA A 100 15.87 -6.66 -9.51
C ALA A 100 15.65 -7.25 -10.92
N ILE A 101 14.70 -6.69 -11.67
CA ILE A 101 14.59 -6.93 -13.10
C ILE A 101 15.55 -5.95 -13.77
N THR A 102 16.65 -6.45 -14.32
CA THR A 102 17.49 -5.66 -15.22
C THR A 102 16.96 -5.84 -16.63
N ASP A 103 16.48 -4.75 -17.23
CA ASP A 103 16.22 -4.70 -18.67
C ASP A 103 17.56 -4.75 -19.42
N ASP A 104 18.10 -5.96 -19.56
CA ASP A 104 19.20 -6.20 -20.50
C ASP A 104 18.64 -6.09 -21.91
N ILE A 105 18.75 -4.88 -22.48
CA ILE A 105 18.52 -4.63 -23.90
C ILE A 105 19.59 -5.42 -24.67
N PRO A 106 19.23 -6.38 -25.53
CA PRO A 106 20.21 -7.09 -26.35
C PRO A 106 20.90 -6.08 -27.27
N LYS A 107 22.22 -6.01 -27.21
CA LYS A 107 23.01 -5.31 -28.23
C LYS A 107 23.12 -6.23 -29.44
N PHE A 108 22.45 -5.87 -30.53
CA PHE A 108 22.68 -6.44 -31.86
C PHE A 108 23.95 -5.87 -32.49
#